data_AF-A0AAN6J457-F1
#
_entry.id   AF-A0AAN6J457-F1
#
_cell.length_a   1.000
_cell.length_b   1.000
_cell.length_c   1.000
_cell.angle_alpha   90.00
_cell.angle_beta   90.00
_cell.angle_gamma   90.00
#
_symmetry.space_group_name_H-M   'P 1'
#
loop_
_entity.id
_entity.type
_entity.pdbx_description
1 polymer ?
#
loop_
_entity_poly.entity_id
_entity_poly.type
_entity_poly.pdbx_seq_one_letter_code
_entity_poly.pdbx_strand_id
1 'polypeptide(L)'
;MSTTGILQRRLQSGKYMIDIPKRNLSNEELLLEFEDHRKDWQKSPTALVSTTTNFLRFIHLAFKKLIQEKAADEIQIMFIVPNYDKHIQLYSGKDLASQLRSPDVDPLDYQYEYLFEWHIPESTIVHEITMATLVRRGFNLKYICGQTAFIKFPDMRDFGKLIREHWRGVCLYDQGYISGTATCWFGFNGLNGRLAEEFFGLLFRCRGYGNHSIQMGIEDALHSYASSIGDGLADFAIELSDLREAVAALDDAYIAEVGETECGCFDEPDQLGRALAAVQDVYQDRRNVLEGRLAETYLEVGY
;
A
#
# COMPACT_ATOMS: atom_id res chain seq x y z
N MET A 1 15.28 5.79 15.10
CA MET A 1 14.29 4.73 15.42
C MET A 1 14.09 3.90 14.16
N SER A 2 14.23 2.56 14.22
CA SER A 2 14.13 1.74 12.99
C SER A 2 12.68 1.70 12.50
N THR A 3 12.46 2.10 11.26
CA THR A 3 11.18 2.05 10.53
C THR A 3 10.58 0.64 10.51
N THR A 4 11.44 -0.38 10.61
CA THR A 4 11.09 -1.81 10.72
C THR A 4 10.18 -2.11 11.91
N GLY A 5 10.37 -1.46 13.06
CA GLY A 5 9.55 -1.71 14.26
C GLY A 5 8.12 -1.12 14.19
N ILE A 6 7.91 -0.09 13.37
CA ILE A 6 6.59 0.55 13.18
C ILE A 6 5.77 -0.22 12.15
N LEU A 7 6.40 -0.72 11.09
CA LEU A 7 5.75 -1.53 10.05
C LEU A 7 5.25 -2.87 10.61
N GLN A 8 6.06 -3.55 11.43
CA GLN A 8 5.70 -4.85 11.98
C GLN A 8 4.42 -4.82 12.84
N ARG A 9 4.13 -3.71 13.53
CA ARG A 9 2.90 -3.54 14.32
C ARG A 9 1.63 -3.38 13.46
N ARG A 10 1.76 -2.99 12.18
CA ARG A 10 0.61 -2.63 11.33
C ARG A 10 -0.02 -3.82 10.62
N LEU A 11 0.66 -4.96 10.55
CA LEU A 11 0.22 -6.15 9.81
C LEU A 11 -0.10 -7.35 10.67
N GLN A 12 -0.36 -7.08 11.94
CA GLN A 12 -0.70 -8.07 12.95
C GLN A 12 -2.20 -8.01 13.24
N SER A 13 -2.76 -9.16 13.57
CA SER A 13 -4.09 -9.25 14.16
C SER A 13 -4.13 -8.45 15.46
N GLY A 14 -5.28 -7.86 15.80
CA GLY A 14 -5.46 -7.19 17.09
C GLY A 14 -5.26 -8.13 18.31
N LYS A 15 -5.38 -9.45 18.10
CA LYS A 15 -5.14 -10.48 19.11
C LYS A 15 -3.65 -10.79 19.29
N TYR A 16 -2.82 -10.42 18.32
CA TYR A 16 -1.36 -10.62 18.36
C TYR A 16 -0.70 -9.94 19.56
N MET A 17 -1.23 -8.77 19.93
CA MET A 17 -0.74 -7.94 21.03
C MET A 17 -1.11 -8.48 22.43
N ILE A 18 -1.94 -9.51 22.50
CA ILE A 18 -2.28 -10.20 23.74
C ILE A 18 -1.18 -11.24 24.01
N ASP A 19 -0.78 -11.44 25.26
CA ASP A 19 0.26 -12.39 25.72
C ASP A 19 -0.18 -13.88 25.57
N ILE A 20 -0.75 -14.22 24.43
CA ILE A 20 -1.10 -15.56 24.01
C ILE A 20 0.08 -16.11 23.20
N PRO A 21 0.49 -17.38 23.42
CA PRO A 21 1.50 -18.04 22.59
C PRO A 21 1.05 -18.08 21.12
N LYS A 22 1.88 -17.54 20.24
CA LYS A 22 1.64 -17.54 18.79
C LYS A 22 2.05 -18.90 18.26
N ARG A 23 1.05 -19.74 17.99
CA ARG A 23 1.23 -21.08 17.41
C ARG A 23 0.23 -21.26 16.29
N ASN A 24 0.47 -22.25 15.44
CA ASN A 24 -0.51 -22.65 14.45
C ASN A 24 -1.80 -23.08 15.15
N LEU A 25 -2.91 -22.53 14.67
CA LEU A 25 -4.24 -22.91 15.14
C LEU A 25 -4.55 -24.33 14.68
N SER A 26 -5.24 -25.10 15.53
CA SER A 26 -5.87 -26.33 15.06
C SER A 26 -7.02 -25.98 14.09
N ASN A 27 -7.48 -26.94 13.29
CA ASN A 27 -8.61 -26.68 12.38
C ASN A 27 -9.88 -26.22 13.14
N GLU A 28 -10.11 -26.76 14.33
CA GLU A 28 -11.24 -26.40 15.18
C GLU A 28 -11.11 -24.95 15.69
N GLU A 29 -9.90 -24.56 16.13
CA GLU A 29 -9.62 -23.19 16.56
C GLU A 29 -9.74 -22.20 15.40
N LEU A 30 -9.26 -22.57 14.20
CA LEU A 30 -9.37 -21.77 13.00
C LEU A 30 -10.83 -21.50 12.62
N LEU A 31 -11.69 -22.52 12.68
CA LEU A 31 -13.12 -22.37 12.40
C LEU A 31 -13.82 -21.48 13.44
N LEU A 32 -13.46 -21.60 14.72
CA LEU A 32 -13.98 -20.71 15.77
C LEU A 32 -13.54 -19.25 15.57
N GLU A 33 -12.26 -19.03 15.27
CA GLU A 33 -11.73 -17.70 14.95
C GLU A 33 -12.41 -17.12 13.70
N PHE A 34 -12.65 -17.92 12.67
CA PHE A 34 -13.34 -17.48 11.45
C PHE A 34 -14.82 -17.16 11.69
N GLU A 35 -15.52 -17.98 12.48
CA GLU A 35 -16.90 -17.76 12.89
C GLU A 35 -17.09 -16.44 13.67
N ASP A 36 -16.09 -16.04 14.44
CA ASP A 36 -16.06 -14.73 15.09
C ASP A 36 -15.61 -13.62 14.13
N HIS A 37 -14.64 -13.90 13.25
CA HIS A 37 -14.08 -12.92 12.30
C HIS A 37 -15.14 -12.39 11.32
N ARG A 38 -16.06 -13.26 10.89
CA ARG A 38 -17.10 -12.89 9.93
C ARG A 38 -18.21 -11.99 10.49
N LYS A 39 -18.31 -11.85 11.82
CA LYS A 39 -19.39 -11.10 12.47
C LYS A 39 -19.02 -9.63 12.54
N ASP A 40 -19.68 -8.80 11.73
CA ASP A 40 -19.45 -7.34 11.70
C ASP A 40 -19.63 -6.63 13.06
N TRP A 41 -20.39 -7.23 13.99
CA TRP A 41 -20.60 -6.71 15.34
C TRP A 41 -19.61 -7.23 16.39
N GLN A 42 -18.72 -8.17 16.02
CA GLN A 42 -17.72 -8.71 16.94
C GLN A 42 -16.68 -7.64 17.26
N LYS A 43 -16.53 -7.33 18.56
CA LYS A 43 -15.58 -6.31 19.04
C LYS A 43 -14.25 -6.90 19.48
N SER A 44 -14.24 -8.19 19.80
CA SER A 44 -13.03 -8.90 20.19
C SER A 44 -12.17 -9.17 18.97
N PRO A 45 -10.89 -8.82 18.97
CA PRO A 45 -10.02 -9.12 17.85
C PRO A 45 -9.81 -10.63 17.71
N THR A 46 -9.85 -11.12 16.48
CA THR A 46 -9.56 -12.51 16.13
C THR A 46 -8.09 -12.69 15.79
N ALA A 47 -7.57 -13.92 15.82
CA ALA A 47 -6.23 -14.26 15.35
C ALA A 47 -6.03 -14.06 13.83
N LEU A 48 -7.10 -13.85 13.07
CA LEU A 48 -7.06 -13.79 11.60
C LEU A 48 -6.86 -12.37 11.06
N VAL A 49 -6.08 -12.25 10.00
CA VAL A 49 -5.89 -11.03 9.20
C VAL A 49 -6.46 -11.27 7.81
N SER A 50 -7.50 -10.51 7.44
CA SER A 50 -8.19 -10.65 6.15
C SER A 50 -7.50 -9.87 5.04
N THR A 51 -7.41 -10.53 3.88
CA THR A 51 -6.97 -9.98 2.60
C THR A 51 -7.99 -10.32 1.52
N THR A 52 -7.98 -9.58 0.41
CA THR A 52 -8.93 -9.78 -0.68
C THR A 52 -8.22 -9.80 -2.03
N THR A 53 -8.60 -10.75 -2.88
CA THR A 53 -8.23 -10.73 -4.31
C THR A 53 -9.21 -9.89 -5.14
N ASN A 54 -10.35 -9.51 -4.58
CA ASN A 54 -11.32 -8.66 -5.26
C ASN A 54 -10.89 -7.20 -5.22
N PHE A 55 -10.51 -6.70 -6.39
CA PHE A 55 -10.06 -5.34 -6.62
C PHE A 55 -11.12 -4.28 -6.23
N LEU A 56 -12.39 -4.49 -6.61
CA LEU A 56 -13.50 -3.61 -6.24
C LEU A 56 -13.62 -3.46 -4.73
N ARG A 57 -13.48 -4.59 -4.00
CA ARG A 57 -13.66 -4.65 -2.56
C ARG A 57 -12.63 -3.80 -1.84
N PHE A 58 -11.35 -3.90 -2.18
CA PHE A 58 -10.36 -3.09 -1.46
C PHE A 58 -10.49 -1.60 -1.78
N ILE A 59 -10.79 -1.23 -3.03
CA ILE A 59 -11.03 0.18 -3.40
C ILE A 59 -12.21 0.74 -2.61
N HIS A 60 -13.31 -0.02 -2.61
CA HIS A 60 -14.52 0.34 -1.87
C HIS A 60 -14.20 0.57 -0.40
N LEU A 61 -13.48 -0.36 0.24
CA LEU A 61 -13.07 -0.25 1.64
C LEU A 61 -12.13 0.94 1.89
N ALA A 62 -11.18 1.18 0.99
CA ALA A 62 -10.22 2.29 1.11
C ALA A 62 -10.93 3.65 1.05
N PHE A 63 -11.80 3.86 0.06
CA PHE A 63 -12.58 5.10 -0.02
C PHE A 63 -13.63 5.25 1.08
N LYS A 64 -14.25 4.13 1.51
CA LYS A 64 -15.15 4.15 2.67
C LYS A 64 -14.40 4.64 3.91
N LYS A 65 -13.19 4.12 4.17
CA LYS A 65 -12.33 4.56 5.29
C LYS A 65 -11.93 6.03 5.16
N LEU A 66 -11.57 6.47 3.94
CA LEU A 66 -11.20 7.86 3.67
C LEU A 66 -12.35 8.84 3.98
N ILE A 67 -13.58 8.48 3.62
CA ILE A 67 -14.78 9.29 3.91
C ILE A 67 -15.15 9.23 5.39
N GLN A 68 -14.88 8.11 6.07
CA GLN A 68 -15.11 7.94 7.51
C GLN A 68 -14.00 8.53 8.39
N GLU A 69 -13.35 9.61 7.91
CA GLU A 69 -12.39 10.43 8.65
C GLU A 69 -11.04 9.78 8.99
N LYS A 70 -10.63 8.71 8.29
CA LYS A 70 -9.22 8.31 8.33
C LYS A 70 -8.39 9.22 7.43
N ALA A 71 -7.25 9.68 7.94
CA ALA A 71 -6.33 10.47 7.14
C ALA A 71 -5.77 9.62 5.98
N ALA A 72 -5.59 10.22 4.80
CA ALA A 72 -5.26 9.49 3.58
C ALA A 72 -3.89 8.80 3.63
N ASP A 73 -2.98 9.33 4.44
CA ASP A 73 -1.65 8.80 4.76
C ASP A 73 -1.70 7.60 5.73
N GLU A 74 -2.77 7.46 6.52
CA GLU A 74 -2.99 6.32 7.41
C GLU A 74 -3.60 5.10 6.71
N ILE A 75 -4.15 5.26 5.50
CA ILE A 75 -4.74 4.16 4.73
C ILE A 75 -3.69 3.63 3.76
N GLN A 76 -3.15 2.46 4.06
CA GLN A 76 -2.19 1.75 3.23
C GLN A 76 -2.87 0.64 2.43
N ILE A 77 -2.45 0.47 1.18
CA ILE A 77 -2.80 -0.63 0.30
C ILE A 77 -1.52 -1.41 0.04
N MET A 78 -1.57 -2.71 0.32
CA MET A 78 -0.42 -3.60 0.18
C MET A 78 -0.77 -4.71 -0.80
N PHE A 79 0.11 -4.92 -1.77
CA PHE A 79 0.05 -6.05 -2.67
C PHE A 79 0.90 -7.17 -2.11
N ILE A 80 0.26 -8.31 -1.95
CA ILE A 80 0.84 -9.47 -1.27
C ILE A 80 0.95 -10.59 -2.30
N VAL A 81 2.16 -11.13 -2.44
CA VAL A 81 2.40 -12.38 -3.16
C VAL A 81 2.86 -13.38 -2.12
N PRO A 82 1.98 -14.32 -1.71
CA PRO A 82 2.39 -15.38 -0.82
C PRO A 82 3.49 -16.19 -1.50
N ASN A 83 4.74 -16.02 -1.05
CA ASN A 83 5.82 -16.91 -1.46
C ASN A 83 5.54 -18.31 -0.88
N TYR A 84 5.94 -19.37 -1.59
CA TYR A 84 5.82 -20.75 -1.11
C TYR A 84 6.78 -21.08 0.05
N ASP A 85 7.06 -20.11 0.91
CA ASP A 85 7.70 -20.41 2.17
C ASP A 85 6.76 -21.29 2.99
N LYS A 86 7.25 -22.47 3.40
CA LYS A 86 6.44 -23.54 4.00
C LYS A 86 5.81 -23.13 5.35
N HIS A 87 6.19 -21.97 5.85
CA HIS A 87 5.77 -21.45 7.14
C HIS A 87 4.58 -20.49 7.07
N ILE A 88 4.13 -20.08 5.87
CA ILE A 88 2.99 -19.18 5.71
C ILE A 88 1.69 -20.00 5.73
N GLN A 89 0.86 -19.77 6.76
CA GLN A 89 -0.48 -20.33 6.84
C GLN A 89 -1.48 -19.36 6.22
N LEU A 90 -1.96 -19.71 5.01
CA LEU A 90 -2.93 -18.93 4.25
C LEU A 90 -4.16 -19.79 3.97
N TYR A 91 -5.33 -19.28 4.32
CA TYR A 91 -6.59 -20.02 4.20
C TYR A 91 -7.57 -19.29 3.30
N SER A 92 -8.31 -20.04 2.48
CA SER A 92 -9.44 -19.49 1.73
C SER A 92 -10.63 -19.30 2.66
N GLY A 93 -11.19 -18.08 2.71
CA GLY A 93 -12.40 -17.79 3.47
C GLY A 93 -13.60 -18.63 2.99
N LYS A 94 -13.70 -18.90 1.68
CA LYS A 94 -14.71 -19.78 1.11
C LYS A 94 -14.61 -21.22 1.62
N ASP A 95 -13.40 -21.74 1.75
CA ASP A 95 -13.20 -23.11 2.24
C ASP A 95 -13.56 -23.21 3.73
N LEU A 96 -13.20 -22.20 4.53
CA LEU A 96 -13.59 -22.14 5.94
C LEU A 96 -15.12 -21.99 6.11
N ALA A 97 -15.74 -21.12 5.32
CA ALA A 97 -17.20 -20.96 5.28
C ALA A 97 -17.92 -22.26 4.90
N SER A 98 -17.38 -23.01 3.94
CA SER A 98 -17.91 -24.32 3.55
C SER A 98 -17.81 -25.36 4.67
N GLN A 99 -16.75 -25.28 5.48
CA GLN A 99 -16.52 -26.18 6.60
C GLN A 99 -17.41 -25.87 7.82
N LEU A 100 -17.76 -24.61 8.05
CA LEU A 100 -18.66 -24.22 9.16
C LEU A 100 -20.05 -24.85 9.04
N ARG A 101 -20.52 -25.15 7.81
CA ARG A 101 -21.84 -25.74 7.52
C ARG A 101 -23.02 -24.99 8.18
N SER A 102 -22.86 -23.69 8.42
CA SER A 102 -23.89 -22.86 9.03
C SER A 102 -24.91 -22.40 7.98
N PRO A 103 -26.23 -22.47 8.25
CA PRO A 103 -27.25 -22.14 7.27
C PRO A 103 -27.33 -20.64 6.92
N ASP A 104 -26.75 -19.77 7.75
CA ASP A 104 -26.65 -18.32 7.55
C ASP A 104 -25.38 -17.90 6.80
N VAL A 105 -24.55 -18.85 6.38
CA VAL A 105 -23.26 -18.59 5.73
C VAL A 105 -23.28 -19.15 4.30
N ASP A 106 -23.23 -18.25 3.32
CA ASP A 106 -22.96 -18.64 1.93
C ASP A 106 -21.43 -18.56 1.67
N PRO A 107 -20.76 -19.69 1.36
CA PRO A 107 -19.33 -19.66 1.02
C PRO A 107 -18.97 -18.72 -0.14
N LEU A 108 -19.92 -18.40 -1.03
CA LEU A 108 -19.69 -17.48 -2.15
C LEU A 108 -19.46 -16.03 -1.71
N ASP A 109 -19.95 -15.63 -0.52
CA ASP A 109 -19.68 -14.31 0.04
C ASP A 109 -18.19 -14.12 0.41
N TYR A 110 -17.48 -15.23 0.60
CA TYR A 110 -16.08 -15.28 1.00
C TYR A 110 -15.12 -15.75 -0.11
N GLN A 111 -15.60 -15.87 -1.35
CA GLN A 111 -14.83 -16.44 -2.48
C GLN A 111 -13.56 -15.67 -2.86
N TYR A 112 -13.45 -14.41 -2.45
CA TYR A 112 -12.29 -13.56 -2.70
C TYR A 112 -11.46 -13.27 -1.45
N GLU A 113 -11.87 -13.80 -0.30
CA GLU A 113 -11.19 -13.56 0.97
C GLU A 113 -10.14 -14.63 1.23
N TYR A 114 -8.97 -14.18 1.65
CA TYR A 114 -7.89 -15.03 2.14
C TYR A 114 -7.42 -14.53 3.50
N LEU A 115 -7.15 -15.47 4.40
CA LEU A 115 -6.89 -15.18 5.81
C LEU A 115 -5.49 -15.67 6.18
N PHE A 116 -4.70 -14.77 6.74
CA PHE A 116 -3.44 -15.09 7.38
C PHE A 116 -3.67 -15.32 8.87
N GLU A 117 -2.98 -16.31 9.43
CA GLU A 117 -2.87 -16.46 10.88
C GLU A 117 -1.91 -15.43 11.47
N TRP A 118 -2.36 -14.72 12.50
CA TRP A 118 -1.60 -13.82 13.37
C TRP A 118 -1.06 -12.56 12.72
N HIS A 119 -0.41 -12.65 11.56
CA HIS A 119 0.17 -11.52 10.84
C HIS A 119 0.44 -11.84 9.36
N ILE A 120 0.57 -10.80 8.55
CA ILE A 120 1.08 -10.91 7.18
C ILE A 120 2.61 -10.74 7.23
N PRO A 121 3.41 -11.71 6.79
CA PRO A 121 4.87 -11.58 6.79
C PRO A 121 5.33 -10.49 5.82
N GLU A 122 6.25 -9.63 6.26
CA GLU A 122 6.78 -8.53 5.42
C GLU A 122 7.42 -9.04 4.12
N SER A 123 8.01 -10.24 4.14
CA SER A 123 8.61 -10.90 2.96
C SER A 123 7.60 -11.26 1.86
N THR A 124 6.30 -11.15 2.11
CA THR A 124 5.24 -11.38 1.12
C THR A 124 4.75 -10.11 0.46
N ILE A 125 5.11 -8.94 1.00
CA ILE A 125 4.68 -7.64 0.48
C ILE A 125 5.59 -7.30 -0.69
N VAL A 126 4.99 -7.19 -1.89
CA VAL A 126 5.74 -6.84 -3.10
C VAL A 126 5.59 -5.37 -3.47
N HIS A 127 4.54 -4.72 -2.97
CA HIS A 127 4.32 -3.30 -3.18
C HIS A 127 3.42 -2.72 -2.09
N GLU A 128 3.69 -1.49 -1.69
CA GLU A 128 2.91 -0.73 -0.71
C GLU A 128 2.66 0.68 -1.26
N ILE A 129 1.44 1.18 -1.08
CA ILE A 129 1.07 2.53 -1.44
C ILE A 129 0.02 3.11 -0.50
N THR A 130 0.14 4.39 -0.15
CA THR A 130 -0.86 5.10 0.64
C THR A 130 -2.00 5.64 -0.23
N MET A 131 -3.19 5.79 0.35
CA MET A 131 -4.28 6.49 -0.33
C MET A 131 -3.93 7.94 -0.64
N ALA A 132 -3.13 8.61 0.20
CA ALA A 132 -2.61 9.95 -0.09
C ALA A 132 -1.83 9.97 -1.41
N THR A 133 -0.92 9.01 -1.61
CA THR A 133 -0.14 8.89 -2.84
C THR A 133 -1.03 8.62 -4.05
N LEU A 134 -1.99 7.71 -3.92
CA LEU A 134 -2.95 7.42 -4.99
C LEU A 134 -3.78 8.64 -5.39
N VAL A 135 -4.33 9.38 -4.42
CA VAL A 135 -5.10 10.59 -4.66
C VAL A 135 -4.24 11.67 -5.33
N ARG A 136 -3.01 11.87 -4.87
CA ARG A 136 -2.03 12.80 -5.46
C ARG A 136 -1.72 12.45 -6.91
N ARG A 137 -1.65 11.16 -7.24
CA ARG A 137 -1.46 10.66 -8.60
C ARG A 137 -2.72 10.75 -9.48
N GLY A 138 -3.87 11.11 -8.91
CA GLY A 138 -5.12 11.29 -9.64
C GLY A 138 -6.16 10.20 -9.42
N PHE A 139 -5.83 9.13 -8.67
CA PHE A 139 -6.77 8.07 -8.32
C PHE A 139 -7.68 8.50 -7.16
N ASN A 140 -8.73 9.26 -7.49
CA ASN A 140 -9.69 9.78 -6.52
C ASN A 140 -11.14 9.42 -6.91
N LEU A 141 -12.09 9.62 -5.99
CA LEU A 141 -13.51 9.31 -6.23
C LEU A 141 -14.10 10.06 -7.43
N LYS A 142 -13.64 11.28 -7.68
CA LYS A 142 -14.09 12.06 -8.84
C LYS A 142 -13.67 11.40 -10.14
N TYR A 143 -12.48 10.81 -10.19
CA TYR A 143 -12.05 10.03 -11.35
C TYR A 143 -12.82 8.72 -11.48
N ILE A 144 -13.03 8.00 -10.39
CA ILE A 144 -13.57 6.63 -10.44
C ILE A 144 -15.09 6.60 -10.62
N CYS A 145 -15.80 7.58 -10.03
CA CYS A 145 -17.26 7.66 -9.98
C CYS A 145 -17.83 8.98 -10.50
N GLY A 146 -17.02 9.88 -11.06
CA GLY A 146 -17.45 11.22 -11.47
C GLY A 146 -17.70 12.19 -10.30
N GLN A 147 -18.19 13.40 -10.60
CA GLN A 147 -18.54 14.42 -9.60
C GLN A 147 -19.84 14.06 -8.86
N THR A 148 -19.77 13.06 -7.99
CA THR A 148 -20.92 12.65 -7.18
C THR A 148 -20.66 12.98 -5.72
N ALA A 149 -21.50 13.85 -5.14
CA ALA A 149 -21.51 14.07 -3.70
C ALA A 149 -22.31 12.94 -3.04
N PHE A 150 -21.67 12.18 -2.15
CA PHE A 150 -22.32 11.09 -1.44
C PHE A 150 -22.86 11.58 -0.09
N ILE A 151 -24.18 11.58 0.09
CA ILE A 151 -24.79 11.76 1.43
C ILE A 151 -24.44 10.55 2.32
N LYS A 152 -24.40 9.35 1.72
CA LYS A 152 -23.93 8.09 2.31
C LYS A 152 -23.08 7.39 1.28
N PHE A 153 -21.91 6.86 1.70
CA PHE A 153 -21.07 6.10 0.80
C PHE A 153 -21.83 4.85 0.30
N PRO A 154 -21.87 4.59 -1.01
CA PRO A 154 -22.64 3.48 -1.59
C PRO A 154 -22.17 2.13 -1.05
N ASP A 155 -23.05 1.14 -1.04
CA ASP A 155 -22.62 -0.24 -0.81
C ASP A 155 -21.77 -0.75 -2.00
N MET A 156 -21.20 -1.95 -1.87
CA MET A 156 -20.30 -2.49 -2.91
C MET A 156 -20.99 -2.68 -4.27
N ARG A 157 -22.29 -3.02 -4.27
CA ARG A 157 -23.06 -3.25 -5.49
C ARG A 157 -23.29 -1.94 -6.23
N ASP A 158 -23.74 -0.91 -5.51
CA ASP A 158 -24.00 0.42 -6.03
C ASP A 158 -22.71 1.12 -6.43
N PHE A 159 -21.65 0.97 -5.64
CA PHE A 159 -20.32 1.49 -5.97
C PHE A 159 -19.81 0.91 -7.30
N GLY A 160 -19.89 -0.42 -7.46
CA GLY A 160 -19.54 -1.04 -8.73
C GLY A 160 -20.41 -0.57 -9.89
N LYS A 161 -21.69 -0.26 -9.65
CA LYS A 161 -22.59 0.28 -10.69
C LYS A 161 -22.17 1.68 -11.12
N LEU A 162 -21.91 2.57 -10.15
CA LEU A 162 -21.46 3.94 -10.41
C LEU A 162 -20.18 3.97 -11.24
N ILE A 163 -19.20 3.12 -10.88
CA ILE A 163 -17.96 2.98 -11.64
C ILE A 163 -18.26 2.63 -13.10
N ARG A 164 -19.06 1.58 -13.34
CA ARG A 164 -19.38 1.14 -14.70
C ARG A 164 -20.17 2.19 -15.49
N GLU A 165 -21.06 2.91 -14.84
CA GLU A 165 -21.84 3.96 -15.47
C GLU A 165 -20.99 5.17 -15.85
N HIS A 166 -20.00 5.52 -15.02
CA HIS A 166 -19.07 6.61 -15.29
C HIS A 166 -18.31 6.41 -16.60
N TRP A 167 -17.89 5.17 -16.88
CA TRP A 167 -17.11 4.82 -18.06
C TRP A 167 -17.95 4.23 -19.21
N ARG A 168 -19.28 4.35 -19.13
CA ARG A 168 -20.18 3.83 -20.16
C ARG A 168 -20.03 4.65 -21.44
N GLY A 169 -19.89 3.96 -22.58
CA GLY A 169 -19.83 4.60 -23.90
C GLY A 169 -18.43 5.00 -24.35
N VAL A 170 -17.40 4.75 -23.52
CA VAL A 170 -15.99 4.87 -23.89
C VAL A 170 -15.62 3.80 -24.91
N CYS A 171 -14.85 4.14 -25.95
CA CYS A 171 -14.45 3.19 -26.98
C CYS A 171 -13.41 2.18 -26.47
N LEU A 172 -13.32 0.98 -27.06
CA LEU A 172 -12.47 -0.12 -26.56
C LEU A 172 -10.99 0.26 -26.35
N TYR A 173 -10.44 1.11 -27.23
CA TYR A 173 -9.08 1.62 -27.06
C TYR A 173 -8.94 2.48 -25.80
N ASP A 174 -9.82 3.48 -25.65
CA ASP A 174 -9.82 4.37 -24.48
C ASP A 174 -10.07 3.59 -23.17
N GLN A 175 -10.90 2.53 -23.21
CA GLN A 175 -11.09 1.64 -22.07
C GLN A 175 -9.78 0.98 -21.64
N GLY A 176 -8.99 0.50 -22.61
CA GLY A 176 -7.64 0.00 -22.38
C GLY A 176 -6.72 1.07 -21.81
N TYR A 177 -6.70 2.26 -22.43
CA TYR A 177 -5.86 3.38 -22.01
C TYR A 177 -6.16 3.85 -20.57
N ILE A 178 -7.44 3.95 -20.21
CA ILE A 178 -7.88 4.28 -18.85
C ILE A 178 -7.43 3.20 -17.87
N SER A 179 -7.56 1.93 -18.22
CA SER A 179 -7.15 0.81 -17.35
C SER A 179 -5.64 0.79 -17.13
N GLY A 180 -4.85 1.02 -18.19
CA GLY A 180 -3.40 1.15 -18.12
C GLY A 180 -2.98 2.36 -17.27
N THR A 181 -3.59 3.53 -17.49
CA THR A 181 -3.35 4.74 -16.70
C THR A 181 -3.68 4.51 -15.22
N ALA A 182 -4.82 3.88 -14.93
CA ALA A 182 -5.25 3.62 -13.58
C ALA A 182 -4.28 2.70 -12.82
N THR A 183 -3.70 1.75 -13.54
CA THR A 183 -2.68 0.85 -13.02
C THR A 183 -1.38 1.56 -12.69
N CYS A 184 -0.96 2.51 -13.53
CA CYS A 184 0.25 3.31 -13.32
C CYS A 184 0.24 4.09 -11.99
N TRP A 185 -0.94 4.44 -11.46
CA TRP A 185 -1.03 5.12 -10.17
C TRP A 185 -0.56 4.27 -8.99
N PHE A 186 -0.58 2.95 -9.13
CA PHE A 186 -0.02 2.00 -8.17
C PHE A 186 1.48 1.79 -8.38
N GLY A 187 2.17 2.64 -9.15
CA GLY A 187 3.62 2.63 -9.30
C GLY A 187 4.15 1.71 -10.41
N PHE A 188 5.38 1.98 -10.83
CA PHE A 188 6.03 1.27 -11.94
C PHE A 188 6.30 -0.21 -11.64
N ASN A 189 6.58 -0.55 -10.37
CA ASN A 189 6.77 -1.93 -9.90
C ASN A 189 5.46 -2.62 -9.48
N GLY A 190 4.32 -1.92 -9.57
CA GLY A 190 3.02 -2.55 -9.40
C GLY A 190 2.86 -3.69 -10.40
N LEU A 191 2.09 -4.73 -10.05
CA LEU A 191 1.81 -5.89 -10.88
C LEU A 191 1.00 -5.49 -12.15
N ASN A 192 1.59 -4.68 -13.03
CA ASN A 192 0.87 -3.79 -13.94
C ASN A 192 0.02 -4.54 -14.96
N GLY A 193 0.48 -5.69 -15.44
CA GLY A 193 -0.33 -6.54 -16.33
C GLY A 193 -1.61 -7.04 -15.64
N ARG A 194 -1.49 -7.62 -14.44
CA ARG A 194 -2.63 -8.17 -13.70
C ARG A 194 -3.56 -7.10 -13.15
N LEU A 195 -3.01 -5.97 -12.68
CA LEU A 195 -3.84 -4.86 -12.22
C LEU A 195 -4.62 -4.23 -13.37
N ALA A 196 -4.02 -4.10 -14.55
CA ALA A 196 -4.73 -3.63 -15.74
C ALA A 196 -5.87 -4.59 -16.14
N GLU A 197 -5.65 -5.91 -16.03
CA GLU A 197 -6.69 -6.92 -16.22
C GLU A 197 -7.86 -6.77 -15.24
N GLU A 198 -7.56 -6.64 -13.94
CA GLU A 198 -8.56 -6.46 -12.89
C GLU A 198 -9.32 -5.14 -13.06
N PHE A 199 -8.62 -4.04 -13.36
CA PHE A 199 -9.22 -2.75 -13.69
C PHE A 199 -10.16 -2.88 -14.88
N PHE A 200 -9.70 -3.47 -15.97
CA PHE A 200 -10.51 -3.63 -17.16
C PHE A 200 -11.77 -4.47 -16.89
N GLY A 201 -11.62 -5.60 -16.19
CA GLY A 201 -12.73 -6.46 -15.79
C GLY A 201 -13.75 -5.73 -14.91
N LEU A 202 -13.26 -4.88 -13.99
CA LEU A 202 -14.06 -4.04 -13.11
C LEU A 202 -14.89 -3.00 -13.89
N LEU A 203 -14.20 -2.21 -14.71
CA LEU A 203 -14.74 -1.02 -15.35
C LEU A 203 -15.72 -1.40 -16.47
N PHE A 204 -15.46 -2.49 -17.20
CA PHE A 204 -16.13 -2.73 -18.48
C PHE A 204 -16.94 -4.03 -18.57
N ARG A 205 -16.80 -4.99 -17.62
CA ARG A 205 -17.48 -6.32 -17.66
C ARG A 205 -17.35 -7.05 -19.02
N CYS A 206 -16.34 -6.71 -19.82
CA CYS A 206 -16.17 -7.31 -21.14
C CYS A 206 -15.35 -8.60 -21.02
N ARG A 207 -15.93 -9.73 -21.44
CA ARG A 207 -15.16 -10.94 -21.77
C ARG A 207 -14.45 -10.70 -23.09
N GLY A 208 -13.33 -9.99 -23.06
CA GLY A 208 -12.68 -9.51 -24.29
C GLY A 208 -11.27 -9.00 -24.14
N TYR A 209 -10.50 -9.50 -23.16
CA TYR A 209 -9.09 -9.12 -23.02
C TYR A 209 -8.22 -9.49 -24.24
N GLY A 210 -8.72 -10.37 -25.11
CA GLY A 210 -8.11 -10.67 -26.41
C GLY A 210 -8.44 -9.68 -27.53
N ASN A 211 -9.13 -8.56 -27.23
CA ASN A 211 -9.36 -7.52 -28.22
C ASN A 211 -8.10 -6.65 -28.38
N HIS A 212 -7.55 -6.66 -29.58
CA HIS A 212 -6.31 -5.95 -29.89
C HIS A 212 -6.36 -4.45 -29.53
N SER A 213 -7.50 -3.78 -29.71
CA SER A 213 -7.63 -2.35 -29.39
C SER A 213 -7.51 -2.07 -27.89
N ILE A 214 -8.00 -2.96 -27.03
CA ILE A 214 -7.87 -2.82 -25.57
C ILE A 214 -6.41 -2.97 -25.17
N GLN A 215 -5.74 -4.00 -25.70
CA GLN A 215 -4.33 -4.25 -25.42
C GLN A 215 -3.45 -3.09 -25.89
N MET A 216 -3.67 -2.57 -27.10
CA MET A 216 -2.98 -1.38 -27.60
C MET A 216 -3.18 -0.18 -26.67
N GLY A 217 -4.41 0.09 -26.22
CA GLY A 217 -4.67 1.19 -25.29
C GLY A 217 -3.91 1.03 -23.97
N ILE A 218 -3.87 -0.19 -23.41
CA ILE A 218 -3.10 -0.48 -22.19
C ILE A 218 -1.61 -0.25 -22.43
N GLU A 219 -1.06 -0.81 -23.51
CA GLU A 219 0.36 -0.67 -23.87
C GLU A 219 0.74 0.80 -24.10
N ASP A 220 -0.09 1.57 -24.81
CA ASP A 220 0.14 2.99 -25.06
C ASP A 220 0.06 3.81 -23.76
N ALA A 221 -0.85 3.50 -22.85
CA ALA A 221 -0.90 4.15 -21.54
C ALA A 221 0.34 3.82 -20.70
N LEU A 222 0.76 2.55 -20.67
CA LEU A 222 1.97 2.12 -19.98
C LEU A 222 3.22 2.76 -20.59
N HIS A 223 3.29 2.87 -21.91
CA HIS A 223 4.40 3.50 -22.61
C HIS A 223 4.43 5.02 -22.39
N SER A 224 3.27 5.67 -22.50
CA SER A 224 3.12 7.10 -22.20
C SER A 224 3.51 7.41 -20.76
N TYR A 225 3.07 6.58 -19.81
CA TYR A 225 3.49 6.68 -18.42
C TYR A 225 4.98 6.41 -18.24
N ALA A 226 5.54 5.37 -18.88
CA ALA A 226 6.97 5.08 -18.82
C ALA A 226 7.83 6.17 -19.47
N SER A 227 7.34 6.85 -20.49
CA SER A 227 8.01 8.00 -21.12
C SER A 227 7.91 9.23 -20.22
N SER A 228 6.74 9.53 -19.67
CA SER A 228 6.57 10.63 -18.71
C SER A 228 7.36 10.38 -17.43
N ILE A 229 7.41 9.13 -16.96
CA ILE A 229 8.30 8.69 -15.90
C ILE A 229 9.73 8.77 -16.38
N GLY A 230 10.08 8.42 -17.61
CA GLY A 230 11.45 8.46 -18.12
C GLY A 230 12.01 9.88 -18.18
N ASP A 231 11.22 10.80 -18.69
CA ASP A 231 11.52 12.24 -18.72
C ASP A 231 11.54 12.80 -17.29
N GLY A 232 10.54 12.45 -16.47
CA GLY A 232 10.52 12.79 -15.05
C GLY A 232 11.66 12.13 -14.27
N LEU A 233 12.09 10.92 -14.62
CA LEU A 233 13.17 10.16 -14.00
C LEU A 233 14.52 10.76 -14.35
N ALA A 234 14.67 11.42 -15.50
CA ALA A 234 15.87 12.19 -15.78
C ALA A 234 15.94 13.37 -14.80
N ASP A 235 14.84 14.09 -14.62
CA ASP A 235 14.74 15.19 -13.66
C ASP A 235 14.90 14.70 -12.20
N PHE A 236 14.25 13.59 -11.84
CA PHE A 236 14.36 12.95 -10.54
C PHE A 236 15.71 12.27 -10.33
N ALA A 237 16.40 11.78 -11.36
CA ALA A 237 17.74 11.23 -11.24
C ALA A 237 18.75 12.33 -10.94
N ILE A 238 18.57 13.51 -11.52
CA ILE A 238 19.31 14.71 -11.16
C ILE A 238 19.00 15.05 -9.69
N GLU A 239 17.72 15.16 -9.32
CA GLU A 239 17.35 15.47 -7.92
C GLU A 239 17.85 14.42 -6.92
N LEU A 240 17.73 13.12 -7.22
CA LEU A 240 18.25 12.03 -6.39
C LEU A 240 19.78 12.06 -6.31
N SER A 241 20.47 12.41 -7.40
CA SER A 241 21.92 12.59 -7.41
C SER A 241 22.30 13.77 -6.51
N ASP A 242 21.64 14.92 -6.66
CA ASP A 242 21.88 16.12 -5.87
C ASP A 242 21.59 15.88 -4.39
N LEU A 243 20.50 15.15 -4.05
CA LEU A 243 20.17 14.79 -2.67
C LEU A 243 21.20 13.83 -2.07
N ARG A 244 21.67 12.84 -2.83
CA ARG A 244 22.74 11.92 -2.39
C ARG A 244 24.06 12.66 -2.18
N GLU A 245 24.40 13.57 -3.08
CA GLU A 245 25.59 14.42 -2.96
C GLU A 245 25.47 15.35 -1.75
N ALA A 246 24.29 15.92 -1.50
CA ALA A 246 24.04 16.74 -0.31
C ALA A 246 24.16 15.95 1.00
N VAL A 247 23.70 14.69 1.04
CA VAL A 247 23.90 13.80 2.20
C VAL A 247 25.38 13.49 2.40
N ALA A 248 26.11 13.15 1.33
CA ALA A 248 27.55 12.90 1.41
C ALA A 248 28.33 14.14 1.86
N ALA A 249 28.01 15.31 1.32
CA ALA A 249 28.62 16.58 1.72
C ALA A 249 28.30 16.94 3.18
N LEU A 250 27.10 16.60 3.67
CA LEU A 250 26.74 16.77 5.08
C LEU A 250 27.56 15.82 5.98
N ASP A 251 27.77 14.58 5.57
CA ASP A 251 28.60 13.61 6.29
C ASP A 251 30.06 14.09 6.37
N ASP A 252 30.62 14.58 5.26
CA ASP A 252 31.98 15.14 5.22
C ASP A 252 32.12 16.39 6.10
N ALA A 253 31.13 17.30 6.04
CA ALA A 253 31.10 18.50 6.87
C ALA A 253 31.01 18.17 8.36
N TYR A 254 30.20 17.17 8.73
CA TYR A 254 30.11 16.70 10.11
C TYR A 254 31.44 16.14 10.62
N ILE A 255 32.15 15.33 9.81
CA ILE A 255 33.47 14.81 10.18
C ILE A 255 34.47 15.96 10.40
N ALA A 256 34.47 16.96 9.52
CA ALA A 256 35.33 18.14 9.67
C ALA A 256 34.99 18.95 10.94
N GLU A 257 33.71 19.22 11.19
CA GLU A 257 33.23 19.99 12.34
C GLU A 257 33.51 19.26 13.67
N VAL A 258 33.38 17.93 13.71
CA VAL A 258 33.82 17.13 14.85
C VAL A 258 35.32 17.26 15.07
N GLY A 259 36.13 17.15 14.01
CA GLY A 259 37.59 17.30 14.11
C GLY A 259 38.01 18.69 14.60
N GLU A 260 37.38 19.75 14.10
CA GLU A 260 37.60 21.13 14.58
C GLU A 260 37.16 21.31 16.03
N THR A 261 36.00 20.74 16.39
CA THR A 261 35.50 20.76 17.75
C THR A 261 36.44 20.00 18.69
N GLU A 262 37.00 18.87 18.31
CA GLU A 262 37.99 18.14 19.12
C GLU A 262 39.32 18.90 19.28
N CYS A 263 39.72 19.69 18.27
CA CYS A 263 40.93 20.52 18.31
C CYS A 263 40.75 21.83 19.11
N GLY A 264 39.52 22.15 19.52
CA GLY A 264 39.22 23.35 20.31
C GLY A 264 39.88 23.32 21.69
N CYS A 265 40.30 24.49 22.16
CA CYS A 265 40.77 24.64 23.53
C CYS A 265 39.57 24.71 24.47
N PHE A 266 39.25 23.61 25.16
CA PHE A 266 38.25 23.58 26.25
C PHE A 266 38.95 23.57 27.60
N ASP A 267 38.51 24.45 28.49
CA ASP A 267 39.05 24.55 29.84
C ASP A 267 38.53 23.43 30.75
N GLU A 268 37.38 22.83 30.41
CA GLU A 268 36.74 21.77 31.18
C GLU A 268 36.35 20.57 30.28
N PRO A 269 36.57 19.32 30.71
CA PRO A 269 36.21 18.11 29.95
C PRO A 269 34.73 18.04 29.54
N ASP A 270 33.83 18.57 30.36
CA ASP A 270 32.39 18.56 30.10
C ASP A 270 31.96 19.52 28.98
N GLN A 271 32.79 20.52 28.66
CA GLN A 271 32.50 21.48 27.59
C GLN A 271 32.66 20.85 26.21
N LEU A 272 33.71 20.03 26.02
CA LEU A 272 33.91 19.26 24.79
C LEU A 272 32.73 18.29 24.55
N GLY A 273 32.31 17.56 25.59
CA GLY A 273 31.19 16.63 25.48
C GLY A 273 29.88 17.31 25.09
N ARG A 274 29.60 18.50 25.63
CA ARG A 274 28.42 19.30 25.25
C ARG A 274 28.52 19.86 23.83
N ALA A 275 29.70 20.30 23.41
CA ALA A 275 29.93 20.81 22.06
C ALA A 275 29.74 19.71 21.01
N LEU A 276 30.31 18.52 21.23
CA LEU A 276 30.14 17.37 20.33
C LEU A 276 28.68 16.90 20.26
N ALA A 277 27.96 16.91 21.39
CA ALA A 277 26.53 16.58 21.39
C ALA A 277 25.70 17.58 20.56
N ALA A 278 26.00 18.87 20.63
CA ALA A 278 25.31 19.89 19.84
C ALA A 278 25.57 19.73 18.32
N VAL A 279 26.81 19.43 17.93
CA VAL A 279 27.16 19.12 16.53
C VAL A 279 26.43 17.87 16.04
N GLN A 280 26.37 16.82 16.86
CA GLN A 280 25.62 15.59 16.57
C GLN A 280 24.13 15.84 16.36
N ASP A 281 23.50 16.65 17.22
CA ASP A 281 22.07 16.96 17.13
C ASP A 281 21.74 17.70 15.83
N VAL A 282 22.52 18.74 15.49
CA VAL A 282 22.33 19.51 14.25
C VAL A 282 22.54 18.64 13.01
N TYR A 283 23.55 17.77 13.03
CA TYR A 283 23.79 16.81 11.96
C TYR A 283 22.62 15.86 11.79
N GLN A 284 22.13 15.26 12.89
CA GLN A 284 21.03 14.30 12.83
C GLN A 284 19.75 14.94 12.31
N ASP A 285 19.43 16.16 12.73
CA ASP A 285 18.26 16.90 12.24
C ASP A 285 18.34 17.16 10.73
N ARG A 286 19.48 17.65 10.24
CA ARG A 286 19.69 17.92 8.80
C ARG A 286 19.66 16.64 7.97
N ARG A 287 20.27 15.57 8.49
CA ARG A 287 20.28 14.25 7.85
C ARG A 287 18.87 13.68 7.75
N ASN A 288 18.08 13.76 8.82
CA ASN A 288 16.69 13.32 8.81
C ASN A 288 15.85 14.06 7.75
N VAL A 289 16.07 15.37 7.57
CA VAL A 289 15.39 16.16 6.53
C VAL A 289 15.76 15.69 5.12
N LEU A 290 17.06 15.48 4.86
CA LEU A 290 17.53 15.03 3.55
C LEU A 290 17.10 13.59 3.23
N GLU A 291 17.22 12.68 4.19
CA GLU A 291 16.74 11.30 4.04
C GLU A 291 15.21 11.23 3.87
N GLY A 292 14.47 12.12 4.55
CA GLY A 292 13.03 12.29 4.37
C GLY A 292 12.68 12.72 2.94
N ARG A 293 13.35 13.75 2.41
CA ARG A 293 13.16 14.19 1.02
C ARG A 293 13.54 13.10 0.02
N LEU A 294 14.65 12.40 0.25
CA LEU A 294 15.09 11.30 -0.61
C LEU A 294 14.03 10.18 -0.66
N ALA A 295 13.47 9.81 0.49
CA ALA A 295 12.40 8.83 0.57
C ALA A 295 11.11 9.30 -0.12
N GLU A 296 10.74 10.57 0.02
CA GLU A 296 9.60 11.17 -0.70
C GLU A 296 9.79 11.11 -2.21
N THR A 297 10.98 11.47 -2.71
CA THR A 297 11.32 11.39 -4.13
C THR A 297 11.24 9.95 -4.66
N TYR A 298 11.73 8.96 -3.91
CA TYR A 298 11.56 7.54 -4.27
C TYR A 298 10.08 7.13 -4.37
N LEU A 299 9.28 7.51 -3.38
CA LEU A 299 7.85 7.23 -3.36
C LEU A 299 7.11 7.90 -4.53
N GLU A 300 7.50 9.11 -4.91
CA GLU A 300 6.90 9.84 -6.04
C GLU A 300 7.15 9.14 -7.36
N VAL A 301 8.39 8.70 -7.59
CA VAL A 301 8.81 7.92 -8.75
C VAL A 301 8.20 6.50 -8.75
N GLY A 302 7.77 6.01 -7.59
CA GLY A 302 7.13 4.70 -7.45
C GLY A 302 8.11 3.55 -7.23
N TYR A 303 9.24 3.84 -6.56
CA TYR A 303 10.16 2.87 -5.97
C TYR A 303 9.82 2.59 -4.51
#